data_AF-A0A936RK49-F1
#
_entry.id   AF-A0A936RK49-F1
#
_cell.length_a   1.000
_cell.length_b   1.000
_cell.length_c   1.000
_cell.angle_alpha   90.00
_cell.angle_beta   90.00
_cell.angle_gamma   90.00
#
_symmetry.space_group_name_H-M   'P 1'
#
loop_
_entity.id
_entity.type
_entity.pdbx_description
1 polymer ?
#
loop_
_entity_poly.entity_id
_entity_poly.type
_entity_poly.pdbx_seq_one_letter_code
_entity_poly.pdbx_strand_id
1 'polypeptide(L)'
;MQTSPAALPIILLATLTACGADTTGPDPIPSGPVATLAMSTPAVVVGTGLTTTLAATPKDAGGNVLTGRTITWTSRTPATATVSASGVVTAGAPGTSWVVAESETIKDSSEVTVVDGQIAFAWNDNASTAGASTPEPEYSYNPTGAANTMNRTGPGLYTVGWTGLTVPSGAINAQFVTAYSPSNGGFCMDDNWGGSQLIFRCYDSAGVLADQSSTTVVIGSGTLAGRSAFAWVDSPTTSAEASGTWRHHPLGRSIFSEHLATGSYVVRFAGLQRASASDREGVVVTAYGPTAAVCQSSAPTSTTTALEVAVRCFDATGAPVDSRYTILLADRARVGASLGFALADQPTAATYTPANSAVRGTGSVLITRASVGVWDVAFTGFARSGTLKESFIVSPVGTTAGRCWIEYWDYSSTAGGTGTVRVGCSTVAGVAADMPFSVVAVQ
;
A
#
# COMPACT_ATOMS: atom_id res chain seq x y z
N MET A 1 -47.57 78.70 22.93
CA MET A 1 -48.45 77.97 21.99
C MET A 1 -48.01 76.52 21.97
N GLN A 2 -48.93 75.65 22.38
CA GLN A 2 -49.00 74.18 22.25
C GLN A 2 -47.75 73.32 22.58
N THR A 3 -47.79 72.76 23.79
CA THR A 3 -47.08 71.55 24.24
C THR A 3 -47.85 70.29 23.85
N SER A 4 -47.18 69.26 23.35
CA SER A 4 -47.71 67.89 23.20
C SER A 4 -46.75 66.89 23.86
N PRO A 5 -47.23 65.87 24.60
CA PRO A 5 -46.39 65.06 25.49
C PRO A 5 -45.93 63.74 24.85
N ALA A 6 -44.77 63.25 25.34
CA ALA A 6 -44.18 61.96 24.98
C ALA A 6 -44.91 60.79 25.66
N ALA A 7 -45.22 59.74 24.91
CA ALA A 7 -45.81 58.49 25.37
C ALA A 7 -44.75 57.37 25.49
N LEU A 8 -44.63 56.79 26.68
CA LEU A 8 -43.97 55.51 26.95
C LEU A 8 -44.85 54.35 26.41
N PRO A 9 -44.29 53.31 25.76
CA PRO A 9 -45.01 52.06 25.58
C PRO A 9 -44.77 51.08 26.73
N ILE A 10 -45.84 50.34 26.98
CA ILE A 10 -46.14 49.41 28.06
C ILE A 10 -45.36 48.11 27.89
N ILE A 11 -44.76 47.63 28.99
CA ILE A 11 -44.13 46.30 29.11
C ILE A 11 -45.25 45.27 29.25
N LEU A 12 -45.42 44.43 28.24
CA LEU A 12 -46.33 43.28 28.25
C LEU A 12 -45.64 42.11 28.96
N LEU A 13 -46.11 41.79 30.17
CA LEU A 13 -45.64 40.68 30.98
C LEU A 13 -46.26 39.37 30.44
N ALA A 14 -45.54 38.65 29.59
CA ALA A 14 -45.92 37.30 29.15
C ALA A 14 -45.48 36.29 30.21
N THR A 15 -46.44 35.68 30.90
CA THR A 15 -46.22 34.56 31.82
C THR A 15 -45.81 33.32 31.02
N LEU A 16 -44.53 32.95 31.05
CA LEU A 16 -44.08 31.63 30.61
C LEU A 16 -44.50 30.60 31.67
N THR A 17 -45.52 29.81 31.34
CA THR A 17 -45.76 28.50 31.97
C THR A 17 -44.59 27.58 31.64
N ALA A 18 -43.65 27.45 32.57
CA ALA A 18 -42.65 26.40 32.56
C ALA A 18 -43.33 25.06 32.92
N CYS A 19 -43.39 24.15 31.95
CA CYS A 19 -43.75 22.76 32.17
C CYS A 19 -42.73 21.89 31.43
N GLY A 20 -42.11 20.96 32.15
CA GLY A 20 -41.17 19.98 31.61
C GLY A 20 -39.71 20.40 31.78
N ALA A 21 -39.14 20.08 32.93
CA ALA A 21 -37.71 19.81 32.98
C ALA A 21 -37.46 18.57 32.11
N ASP A 22 -36.83 18.73 30.95
CA ASP A 22 -36.27 17.60 30.21
C ASP A 22 -35.11 17.05 31.06
N THR A 23 -35.43 16.03 31.85
CA THR A 23 -34.46 15.13 32.42
C THR A 23 -33.85 14.32 31.28
N THR A 24 -32.85 14.86 30.59
CA THR A 24 -31.93 14.03 29.83
C THR A 24 -31.02 13.31 30.83
N GLY A 25 -31.59 12.33 31.53
CA GLY A 25 -30.78 11.25 32.10
C GLY A 25 -30.00 10.57 30.97
N PRO A 26 -28.88 9.89 31.27
CA PRO A 26 -28.18 9.13 30.25
C PRO A 26 -29.19 8.18 29.57
N ASP A 27 -29.18 8.14 28.23
CA ASP A 27 -30.04 7.25 27.45
C ASP A 27 -30.03 5.85 28.06
N PRO A 28 -31.19 5.18 28.19
CA PRO A 28 -31.25 3.85 28.76
C PRO A 28 -30.31 2.93 27.97
N ILE A 29 -29.34 2.32 28.67
CA ILE A 29 -28.43 1.34 28.07
C ILE A 29 -29.31 0.25 27.44
N PRO A 30 -29.19 -0.03 26.13
CA PRO A 30 -30.01 -1.03 25.46
C PRO A 30 -29.96 -2.36 26.23
N SER A 31 -31.10 -2.76 26.77
CA SER A 31 -31.25 -3.95 27.62
C SER A 31 -32.22 -4.93 26.95
N GLY A 32 -31.74 -5.66 25.96
CA GLY A 32 -32.48 -6.74 25.27
C GLY A 32 -31.58 -7.96 25.01
N PRO A 33 -32.15 -9.10 24.60
CA PRO A 33 -31.34 -10.23 24.13
C PRO A 33 -30.58 -9.84 22.85
N VAL A 34 -29.46 -10.52 22.59
CA VAL A 34 -28.78 -10.37 21.29
C VAL A 34 -29.70 -10.92 20.21
N ALA A 35 -30.01 -10.10 19.20
CA ALA A 35 -30.82 -10.50 18.05
C ALA A 35 -29.95 -10.67 16.79
N THR A 36 -28.91 -9.86 16.65
CA THR A 36 -27.93 -9.98 15.57
C THR A 36 -26.51 -9.80 16.09
N LEU A 37 -25.56 -10.45 15.44
CA LEU A 37 -24.13 -10.30 15.69
C LEU A 37 -23.50 -9.88 14.37
N ALA A 38 -22.78 -8.76 14.36
CA ALA A 38 -22.16 -8.24 13.14
C ALA A 38 -20.64 -8.37 13.20
N MET A 39 -20.07 -9.22 12.35
CA MET A 39 -18.63 -9.30 12.15
C MET A 39 -18.07 -8.02 11.52
N SER A 40 -16.88 -7.62 11.98
CA SER A 40 -16.13 -6.47 11.45
C SER A 40 -15.77 -6.62 9.96
N THR A 41 -15.58 -7.85 9.49
CA THR A 41 -15.35 -8.17 8.08
C THR A 41 -15.83 -9.59 7.79
N PRO A 42 -16.39 -9.88 6.60
CA PRO A 42 -16.83 -11.22 6.22
C PRO A 42 -15.65 -12.15 5.85
N ALA A 43 -14.51 -11.60 5.47
CA ALA A 43 -13.32 -12.36 5.10
C ALA A 43 -12.02 -11.62 5.49
N VAL A 44 -10.95 -12.38 5.68
CA VAL A 44 -9.57 -11.88 5.82
C VAL A 44 -8.58 -12.79 5.11
N VAL A 45 -7.51 -12.19 4.59
CA VAL A 45 -6.35 -12.91 4.04
C VAL A 45 -5.13 -12.56 4.88
N VAL A 46 -4.46 -13.57 5.43
CA VAL A 46 -3.36 -13.40 6.37
C VAL A 46 -2.19 -14.31 5.99
N GLY A 47 -0.97 -13.81 6.08
CA GLY A 47 0.23 -14.62 5.87
C GLY A 47 0.47 -15.62 7.01
N THR A 48 1.01 -16.79 6.72
CA THR A 48 1.49 -17.76 7.72
C THR A 48 2.31 -17.09 8.82
N GLY A 49 1.99 -17.38 10.09
CA GLY A 49 2.69 -16.82 11.26
C GLY A 49 2.35 -15.35 11.57
N LEU A 50 1.52 -14.69 10.76
CA LEU A 50 1.02 -13.34 11.04
C LEU A 50 -0.30 -13.38 11.81
N THR A 51 -0.66 -12.21 12.34
CA THR A 51 -1.90 -12.02 13.08
C THR A 51 -2.76 -10.94 12.43
N THR A 52 -4.08 -11.10 12.61
CA THR A 52 -5.07 -10.06 12.35
C THR A 52 -6.08 -10.04 13.50
N THR A 53 -6.87 -8.99 13.62
CA THR A 53 -7.90 -8.89 14.67
C THR A 53 -9.29 -8.82 14.03
N LEU A 54 -10.20 -9.65 14.52
CA LEU A 54 -11.61 -9.59 14.20
C LEU A 54 -12.36 -9.02 15.41
N ALA A 55 -13.34 -8.17 15.13
CA ALA A 55 -14.34 -7.75 16.10
C ALA A 55 -15.73 -8.25 15.68
N ALA A 56 -16.61 -8.45 16.66
CA ALA A 56 -18.02 -8.73 16.46
C ALA A 56 -18.84 -7.78 17.33
N THR A 57 -19.94 -7.24 16.80
CA THR A 57 -20.79 -6.25 17.50
C THR A 57 -22.18 -6.83 17.72
N PRO A 58 -22.55 -7.20 18.96
CA PRO A 58 -23.89 -7.68 19.28
C PRO A 58 -24.90 -6.53 19.23
N LYS A 59 -26.08 -6.78 18.67
CA LYS A 59 -27.18 -5.80 18.57
C LYS A 59 -28.51 -6.41 18.97
N ASP A 60 -29.38 -5.59 19.54
CA ASP A 60 -30.77 -5.96 19.85
C ASP A 60 -31.64 -6.03 18.58
N ALA A 61 -32.92 -6.37 18.74
CA ALA A 61 -33.88 -6.46 17.63
C ALA A 61 -34.17 -5.10 16.95
N GLY A 62 -33.89 -3.99 17.63
CA GLY A 62 -34.00 -2.63 17.09
C GLY A 62 -32.74 -2.17 16.36
N GLY A 63 -31.66 -2.96 16.36
CA GLY A 63 -30.38 -2.62 15.75
C GLY A 63 -29.44 -1.81 16.65
N ASN A 64 -29.78 -1.59 17.92
CA ASN A 64 -28.94 -0.87 18.87
C ASN A 64 -27.78 -1.76 19.34
N VAL A 65 -26.59 -1.18 19.49
CA VAL A 65 -25.40 -1.89 19.98
C VAL A 65 -25.57 -2.27 21.45
N LEU A 66 -25.36 -3.54 21.78
CA LEU A 66 -25.36 -4.06 23.14
C LEU A 66 -23.94 -4.10 23.70
N THR A 67 -23.70 -3.39 24.80
CA THR A 67 -22.41 -3.40 25.51
C THR A 67 -22.38 -4.44 26.64
N GLY A 68 -21.19 -4.87 27.05
CA GLY A 68 -21.01 -5.81 28.18
C GLY A 68 -21.42 -7.25 27.88
N ARG A 69 -21.71 -7.59 26.62
CA ARG A 69 -22.01 -8.96 26.19
C ARG A 69 -20.73 -9.72 25.91
N THR A 70 -20.65 -10.93 26.45
CA THR A 70 -19.54 -11.85 26.16
C THR A 70 -19.64 -12.34 24.72
N ILE A 71 -18.50 -12.33 24.03
CA ILE A 71 -18.35 -12.95 22.72
C ILE A 71 -17.41 -14.14 22.88
N THR A 72 -17.90 -15.31 22.51
CA THR A 72 -17.12 -16.54 22.43
C THR A 72 -16.63 -16.71 21.00
N TRP A 73 -15.32 -16.92 20.85
CA TRP A 73 -14.68 -17.13 19.56
C TRP A 73 -14.35 -18.61 19.35
N THR A 74 -14.54 -19.13 18.14
CA THR A 74 -14.19 -20.50 17.79
C THR A 74 -13.65 -20.56 16.37
N SER A 75 -12.56 -21.31 16.16
CA SER A 75 -12.07 -21.63 14.82
C SER A 75 -12.52 -23.03 14.41
N ARG A 76 -13.02 -23.18 13.18
CA ARG A 76 -13.41 -24.50 12.65
C ARG A 76 -12.20 -25.38 12.31
N THR A 77 -11.07 -24.77 11.93
CA THR A 77 -9.83 -25.49 11.64
C THR A 77 -8.64 -24.83 12.35
N PRO A 78 -8.41 -25.16 13.64
CA PRO A 78 -7.31 -24.58 14.44
C PRO A 78 -5.91 -24.76 13.85
N ALA A 79 -5.68 -25.81 13.06
CA ALA A 79 -4.40 -26.01 12.37
C ALA A 79 -4.11 -24.95 11.29
N THR A 80 -5.16 -24.39 10.68
CA THR A 80 -5.07 -23.32 9.68
C THR A 80 -5.08 -21.96 10.36
N ALA A 81 -6.00 -21.71 11.29
CA ALA A 81 -6.07 -20.45 12.01
C ALA A 81 -6.58 -20.66 13.43
N THR A 82 -5.93 -20.07 14.42
CA THR A 82 -6.42 -20.03 15.81
C THR A 82 -6.98 -18.65 16.11
N VAL A 83 -7.87 -18.54 17.11
CA VAL A 83 -8.45 -17.27 17.54
C VAL A 83 -8.42 -17.18 19.07
N SER A 84 -7.99 -16.05 19.61
CA SER A 84 -7.99 -15.77 21.04
C SER A 84 -9.37 -15.35 21.55
N ALA A 85 -9.55 -15.28 22.88
CA ALA A 85 -10.76 -14.73 23.49
C ALA A 85 -10.99 -13.24 23.15
N SER A 86 -9.94 -12.51 22.76
CA SER A 86 -10.02 -11.10 22.32
C SER A 86 -10.24 -10.94 20.82
N GLY A 87 -10.46 -12.03 20.07
CA GLY A 87 -10.68 -11.97 18.62
C GLY A 87 -9.39 -11.82 17.80
N VAL A 88 -8.21 -12.02 18.40
CA VAL A 88 -6.93 -12.02 17.67
C VAL A 88 -6.78 -13.37 16.97
N VAL A 89 -6.71 -13.34 15.65
CA VAL A 89 -6.51 -14.51 14.79
C VAL A 89 -5.02 -14.67 14.52
N THR A 90 -4.50 -15.88 14.72
CA THR A 90 -3.12 -16.25 14.39
C THR A 90 -3.11 -17.28 13.27
N ALA A 91 -2.43 -16.96 12.17
CA ALA A 91 -2.32 -17.82 11.00
C ALA A 91 -1.32 -18.97 11.24
N GLY A 92 -1.81 -20.19 11.04
CA GLY A 92 -1.05 -21.44 11.08
C GLY A 92 -0.68 -21.89 9.67
N ALA A 93 -1.12 -23.09 9.25
CA ALA A 93 -0.83 -23.62 7.93
C ALA A 93 -1.68 -22.96 6.82
N PRO A 94 -1.16 -22.84 5.58
CA PRO A 94 -1.94 -22.38 4.44
C PRO A 94 -3.25 -23.15 4.24
N GLY A 95 -4.31 -22.43 3.85
CA GLY A 95 -5.65 -22.98 3.66
C GLY A 95 -6.74 -22.02 4.15
N THR A 96 -7.98 -22.51 4.21
CA THR A 96 -9.14 -21.72 4.65
C THR A 96 -9.70 -22.25 5.97
N SER A 97 -10.02 -21.35 6.89
CA SER A 97 -10.79 -21.60 8.11
C SER A 97 -11.99 -20.67 8.19
N TRP A 98 -13.01 -21.06 8.95
CA TRP A 98 -14.06 -20.15 9.40
C TRP A 98 -13.86 -19.85 10.88
N VAL A 99 -13.77 -18.57 11.21
CA VAL A 99 -13.79 -18.09 12.59
C VAL A 99 -15.20 -17.62 12.92
N VAL A 100 -15.79 -18.22 13.94
CA VAL A 100 -17.16 -17.99 14.39
C VAL A 100 -17.13 -17.19 15.68
N ALA A 101 -17.86 -16.07 15.70
CA ALA A 101 -18.19 -15.34 16.91
C ALA A 101 -19.59 -15.75 17.36
N GLU A 102 -19.76 -15.92 18.66
CA GLU A 102 -21.05 -16.27 19.27
C GLU A 102 -21.30 -15.39 20.48
N SER A 103 -22.49 -14.82 20.58
CA SER A 103 -22.96 -14.13 21.76
C SER A 103 -24.38 -14.60 22.06
N GLU A 104 -24.59 -15.10 23.28
CA GLU A 104 -25.79 -15.86 23.65
C GLU A 104 -26.00 -17.08 22.73
N THR A 105 -26.97 -17.03 21.82
CA THR A 105 -27.24 -18.08 20.83
C THR A 105 -27.05 -17.60 19.39
N ILE A 106 -26.69 -16.33 19.21
CA ILE A 106 -26.54 -15.71 17.90
C ILE A 106 -25.08 -15.81 17.46
N LYS A 107 -24.90 -16.24 16.20
CA LYS A 107 -23.58 -16.47 15.60
C LYS A 107 -23.43 -15.67 14.32
N ASP A 108 -22.21 -15.27 14.06
CA ASP A 108 -21.76 -14.77 12.77
C ASP A 108 -20.32 -15.25 12.54
N SER A 109 -19.84 -15.22 11.31
CA SER A 109 -18.53 -15.80 10.97
C SER A 109 -17.76 -15.00 9.92
N SER A 110 -16.44 -15.06 10.02
CA SER A 110 -15.52 -14.58 8.99
C SER A 110 -14.75 -15.75 8.40
N GLU A 111 -14.61 -15.76 7.08
CA GLU A 111 -13.65 -16.61 6.40
C GLU A 111 -12.23 -16.08 6.66
N VAL A 112 -11.29 -17.00 6.93
CA VAL A 112 -9.88 -16.70 7.13
C VAL A 112 -9.09 -17.54 6.13
N THR A 113 -8.51 -16.88 5.14
CA THR A 113 -7.59 -17.51 4.19
C THR A 113 -6.17 -17.27 4.64
N VAL A 114 -5.45 -18.34 4.97
CA VAL A 114 -4.03 -18.32 5.26
C VAL A 114 -3.26 -18.65 3.99
N VAL A 115 -2.34 -17.76 3.63
CA VAL A 115 -1.48 -17.90 2.45
C VAL A 115 -0.02 -17.87 2.89
N ASP A 116 0.84 -18.55 2.15
CA ASP A 116 2.28 -18.40 2.34
C ASP A 116 2.77 -17.19 1.54
N GLY A 117 3.14 -16.13 2.25
CA GLY A 117 3.61 -14.90 1.62
C GLY A 117 4.97 -15.12 0.96
N GLN A 118 5.12 -14.71 -0.29
CA GLN A 118 6.37 -14.75 -1.03
C GLN A 118 6.86 -13.35 -1.41
N ILE A 119 8.18 -13.18 -1.39
CA ILE A 119 8.86 -12.01 -1.93
C ILE A 119 10.04 -12.49 -2.76
N ALA A 120 10.26 -11.90 -3.92
CA ALA A 120 11.44 -12.15 -4.74
C ALA A 120 11.86 -10.84 -5.40
N PHE A 121 13.15 -10.67 -5.65
CA PHE A 121 13.63 -9.49 -6.36
C PHE A 121 14.92 -9.78 -7.13
N ALA A 122 15.15 -9.03 -8.20
CA ALA A 122 16.32 -9.19 -9.05
C ALA A 122 16.82 -7.83 -9.51
N TRP A 123 18.15 -7.70 -9.53
CA TRP A 123 18.84 -6.56 -10.10
C TRP A 123 19.36 -6.91 -11.49
N ASN A 124 18.88 -6.18 -12.50
CA ASN A 124 19.37 -6.25 -13.87
C ASN A 124 20.45 -5.18 -14.06
N ASP A 125 21.69 -5.51 -13.73
CA ASP A 125 22.87 -4.65 -13.85
C ASP A 125 23.47 -4.68 -15.26
N ASN A 126 23.26 -5.77 -16.00
CA ASN A 126 23.84 -6.03 -17.32
C ASN A 126 22.81 -5.87 -18.45
N ALA A 127 22.07 -4.76 -18.45
CA ALA A 127 20.88 -4.53 -19.25
C ALA A 127 21.04 -4.64 -20.79
N SER A 128 22.27 -4.52 -21.31
CA SER A 128 22.55 -4.62 -22.76
C SER A 128 22.98 -6.02 -23.20
N THR A 129 23.17 -6.96 -22.26
CA THR A 129 23.53 -8.35 -22.59
C THR A 129 22.37 -9.04 -23.29
N ALA A 130 22.60 -9.53 -24.51
CA ALA A 130 21.58 -10.22 -25.29
C ALA A 130 21.32 -11.64 -24.75
N GLY A 131 20.05 -12.05 -24.71
CA GLY A 131 19.65 -13.38 -24.28
C GLY A 131 19.63 -13.53 -22.75
N ALA A 132 19.75 -14.79 -22.30
CA ALA A 132 19.63 -15.15 -20.90
C ALA A 132 20.92 -14.85 -20.11
N SER A 133 20.74 -14.28 -18.93
CA SER A 133 21.76 -14.00 -17.93
C SER A 133 21.24 -14.33 -16.53
N THR A 134 22.15 -14.39 -15.57
CA THR A 134 21.83 -14.58 -14.16
C THR A 134 22.06 -13.24 -13.44
N PRO A 135 21.02 -12.62 -12.85
CA PRO A 135 21.17 -11.45 -11.98
C PRO A 135 22.19 -11.66 -10.88
N GLU A 136 22.91 -10.60 -10.51
CA GLU A 136 23.91 -10.64 -9.43
C GLU A 136 23.29 -11.19 -8.13
N PRO A 137 23.77 -12.34 -7.61
CA PRO A 137 23.22 -12.96 -6.43
C PRO A 137 23.24 -12.07 -5.19
N GLU A 138 24.20 -11.16 -5.03
CA GLU A 138 24.26 -10.27 -3.86
C GLU A 138 23.03 -9.36 -3.74
N TYR A 139 22.49 -8.89 -4.88
CA TYR A 139 21.37 -7.95 -4.98
C TYR A 139 20.09 -8.59 -5.51
N SER A 140 20.03 -9.92 -5.47
CA SER A 140 18.89 -10.70 -5.93
C SER A 140 18.48 -11.73 -4.89
N TYR A 141 17.19 -11.94 -4.73
CA TYR A 141 16.63 -12.89 -3.79
C TYR A 141 15.54 -13.74 -4.44
N ASN A 142 15.57 -15.03 -4.12
CA ASN A 142 14.54 -15.99 -4.46
C ASN A 142 14.27 -16.86 -3.21
N PRO A 143 13.02 -16.93 -2.74
CA PRO A 143 12.70 -17.69 -1.53
C PRO A 143 12.89 -19.20 -1.71
N THR A 144 13.01 -19.70 -2.94
CA THR A 144 13.29 -21.13 -3.21
C THR A 144 14.77 -21.48 -3.07
N GLY A 145 15.65 -20.48 -2.97
CA GLY A 145 17.10 -20.65 -3.01
C GLY A 145 17.68 -20.84 -4.43
N ALA A 146 16.85 -20.93 -5.46
CA ALA A 146 17.32 -21.00 -6.84
C ALA A 146 17.76 -19.62 -7.36
N ALA A 147 18.66 -19.60 -8.34
CA ALA A 147 19.03 -18.36 -9.00
C ALA A 147 17.86 -17.81 -9.84
N ASN A 148 17.70 -16.49 -9.82
CA ASN A 148 16.82 -15.79 -10.74
C ASN A 148 17.41 -15.85 -12.15
N THR A 149 16.56 -15.68 -13.16
CA THR A 149 16.98 -15.59 -14.56
C THR A 149 16.54 -14.26 -15.13
N MET A 150 17.35 -13.65 -15.97
CA MET A 150 17.02 -12.45 -16.72
C MET A 150 17.21 -12.74 -18.20
N ASN A 151 16.26 -12.36 -19.05
CA ASN A 151 16.37 -12.60 -20.49
C ASN A 151 16.03 -11.33 -21.26
N ARG A 152 17.00 -10.82 -22.02
CA ARG A 152 16.79 -9.69 -22.93
C ARG A 152 16.41 -10.20 -24.32
N THR A 153 15.18 -9.93 -24.74
CA THR A 153 14.63 -10.38 -26.04
C THR A 153 14.78 -9.33 -27.14
N GLY A 154 15.03 -8.08 -26.78
CA GLY A 154 15.28 -6.96 -27.68
C GLY A 154 15.66 -5.71 -26.89
N PRO A 155 15.98 -4.59 -27.56
CA PRO A 155 16.21 -3.32 -26.88
C PRO A 155 15.07 -2.96 -25.94
N GLY A 156 15.39 -2.74 -24.66
CA GLY A 156 14.41 -2.40 -23.63
C GLY A 156 13.36 -3.46 -23.35
N LEU A 157 13.51 -4.70 -23.81
CA LEU A 157 12.54 -5.78 -23.59
C LEU A 157 13.16 -6.90 -22.75
N TYR A 158 12.56 -7.14 -21.58
CA TYR A 158 13.12 -8.04 -20.58
C TYR A 158 12.08 -9.03 -20.05
N THR A 159 12.55 -10.22 -19.70
CA THR A 159 11.78 -11.21 -18.95
C THR A 159 12.59 -11.71 -17.76
N VAL A 160 12.14 -11.45 -16.54
CA VAL A 160 12.75 -12.02 -15.32
C VAL A 160 11.98 -13.26 -14.91
N GLY A 161 12.69 -14.37 -14.74
CA GLY A 161 12.15 -15.65 -14.30
C GLY A 161 12.55 -15.97 -12.87
N TRP A 162 11.55 -16.28 -12.05
CA TRP A 162 11.71 -16.70 -10.66
C TRP A 162 11.75 -18.22 -10.61
N THR A 163 12.95 -18.79 -10.74
CA THR A 163 13.14 -20.24 -10.82
C THR A 163 12.53 -20.95 -9.60
N GLY A 164 11.65 -21.92 -9.86
CA GLY A 164 10.97 -22.70 -8.82
C GLY A 164 9.89 -21.95 -8.05
N LEU A 165 9.72 -20.63 -8.26
CA LEU A 165 8.70 -19.85 -7.58
C LEU A 165 7.34 -20.21 -8.15
N THR A 166 6.54 -20.94 -7.37
CA THR A 166 5.14 -21.22 -7.68
C THR A 166 4.26 -20.29 -6.85
N VAL A 167 3.24 -19.70 -7.48
CA VAL A 167 2.23 -18.94 -6.75
C VAL A 167 1.44 -19.94 -5.90
N PRO A 168 1.45 -19.82 -4.56
CA PRO A 168 0.69 -20.72 -3.69
C PRO A 168 -0.80 -20.69 -4.04
N SER A 169 -1.50 -21.81 -3.84
CA SER A 169 -2.94 -21.88 -4.10
C SER A 169 -3.69 -20.78 -3.32
N GLY A 170 -4.46 -19.96 -4.03
CA GLY A 170 -5.19 -18.83 -3.45
C GLY A 170 -4.36 -17.58 -3.18
N ALA A 171 -3.05 -17.59 -3.42
CA ALA A 171 -2.20 -16.41 -3.34
C ALA A 171 -2.20 -15.63 -4.66
N ILE A 172 -1.93 -14.33 -4.57
CA ILE A 172 -1.85 -13.41 -5.70
C ILE A 172 -0.52 -12.66 -5.57
N ASN A 173 0.16 -12.38 -6.67
CA ASN A 173 1.39 -11.60 -6.68
C ASN A 173 1.18 -10.26 -7.39
N ALA A 174 1.75 -9.20 -6.82
CA ALA A 174 1.97 -7.93 -7.50
C ALA A 174 3.46 -7.71 -7.73
N GLN A 175 3.74 -6.83 -8.68
CA GLN A 175 5.09 -6.62 -9.18
C GLN A 175 5.32 -5.17 -9.49
N PHE A 176 6.58 -4.81 -9.37
CA PHE A 176 7.03 -3.46 -9.55
C PHE A 176 8.43 -3.51 -10.16
N VAL A 177 8.62 -2.66 -11.16
CA VAL A 177 9.93 -2.36 -11.70
C VAL A 177 10.29 -0.90 -11.43
N THR A 178 11.55 -0.66 -11.13
CA THR A 178 12.13 0.69 -11.06
C THR A 178 13.42 0.70 -11.87
N ALA A 179 13.64 1.78 -12.62
CA ALA A 179 14.91 1.95 -13.32
C ALA A 179 16.06 2.14 -12.32
N TYR A 180 17.24 1.63 -12.69
CA TYR A 180 18.47 1.72 -11.91
C TYR A 180 19.54 2.43 -12.74
N SER A 181 20.04 3.56 -12.27
CA SER A 181 21.00 4.43 -12.98
C SER A 181 20.69 4.56 -14.48
N PRO A 182 19.45 4.95 -14.86
CA PRO A 182 19.06 5.01 -16.25
C PRO A 182 19.85 6.09 -16.99
N SER A 183 20.17 5.79 -18.24
CA SER A 183 20.74 6.77 -19.16
C SER A 183 19.68 7.79 -19.59
N ASN A 184 20.06 9.06 -19.66
CA ASN A 184 19.26 10.16 -20.24
C ASN A 184 17.79 10.24 -19.75
N GLY A 185 17.54 10.00 -18.45
CA GLY A 185 16.20 10.05 -17.88
C GLY A 185 15.28 8.91 -18.31
N GLY A 186 15.85 7.77 -18.75
CA GLY A 186 15.09 6.56 -19.06
C GLY A 186 14.29 6.02 -17.88
N PHE A 187 13.33 5.14 -18.18
CA PHE A 187 12.42 4.56 -17.19
C PHE A 187 12.02 3.15 -17.59
N CYS A 188 11.50 2.40 -16.63
CA CYS A 188 10.98 1.06 -16.86
C CYS A 188 9.57 0.95 -16.30
N MET A 189 8.77 0.08 -16.91
CA MET A 189 7.39 -0.19 -16.51
C MET A 189 7.07 -1.67 -16.75
N ASP A 190 6.09 -2.19 -16.04
CA ASP A 190 5.66 -3.57 -16.21
C ASP A 190 4.97 -3.73 -17.57
N ASP A 191 4.92 -4.94 -18.11
CA ASP A 191 4.15 -5.23 -19.34
C ASP A 191 3.10 -6.30 -19.08
N ASN A 192 3.56 -7.49 -18.71
CA ASN A 192 2.69 -8.63 -18.51
C ASN A 192 3.32 -9.69 -17.61
N TRP A 193 2.51 -10.66 -17.18
CA TRP A 193 2.95 -11.81 -16.42
C TRP A 193 2.71 -13.11 -17.20
N GLY A 194 3.68 -14.03 -17.13
CA GLY A 194 3.60 -15.36 -17.72
C GLY A 194 4.14 -16.43 -16.77
N GLY A 195 3.27 -17.18 -16.11
CA GLY A 195 3.68 -18.27 -15.21
C GLY A 195 4.41 -17.75 -13.97
N SER A 196 5.73 -17.96 -13.89
CA SER A 196 6.63 -17.40 -12.86
C SER A 196 7.57 -16.34 -13.43
N GLN A 197 7.18 -15.70 -14.54
CA GLN A 197 7.98 -14.71 -15.24
C GLN A 197 7.28 -13.36 -15.29
N LEU A 198 8.03 -12.31 -14.96
CA LEU A 198 7.67 -10.92 -15.23
C LEU A 198 8.21 -10.53 -16.59
N ILE A 199 7.37 -9.89 -17.39
CA ILE A 199 7.77 -9.19 -18.59
C ILE A 199 7.70 -7.70 -18.27
N PHE A 200 8.80 -6.99 -18.46
CA PHE A 200 8.86 -5.55 -18.27
C PHE A 200 9.60 -4.90 -19.43
N ARG A 201 9.38 -3.60 -19.58
CA ARG A 201 9.93 -2.80 -20.67
C ARG A 201 10.64 -1.59 -20.12
N CYS A 202 11.70 -1.19 -20.78
CA CYS A 202 12.42 0.03 -20.49
C CYS A 202 12.50 0.92 -21.73
N TYR A 203 12.52 2.22 -21.48
CA TYR A 203 12.47 3.27 -22.48
C TYR A 203 13.52 4.35 -22.18
N ASP A 204 13.88 5.12 -23.20
CA ASP A 204 14.66 6.34 -23.05
C ASP A 204 13.79 7.54 -22.58
N SER A 205 14.36 8.75 -22.62
CA SER A 205 13.62 9.99 -22.32
C SER A 205 12.41 10.20 -23.24
N ALA A 206 12.52 9.82 -24.50
CA ALA A 206 11.51 10.06 -25.53
C ALA A 206 10.40 8.99 -25.56
N GLY A 207 10.50 7.93 -24.75
CA GLY A 207 9.53 6.83 -24.76
C GLY A 207 9.81 5.80 -25.86
N VAL A 208 11.03 5.76 -26.39
CA VAL A 208 11.48 4.72 -27.32
C VAL A 208 12.11 3.58 -26.53
N LEU A 209 11.83 2.34 -26.90
CA LEU A 209 12.41 1.16 -26.26
C LEU A 209 13.94 1.25 -26.24
N ALA A 210 14.51 1.19 -25.04
CA ALA A 210 15.94 1.33 -24.81
C ALA A 210 16.37 0.52 -23.60
N ASP A 211 17.60 0.01 -23.64
CA ASP A 211 18.14 -0.76 -22.54
C ASP A 211 18.38 0.13 -21.33
N GLN A 212 17.87 -0.29 -20.18
CA GLN A 212 18.12 0.37 -18.90
C GLN A 212 18.32 -0.70 -17.83
N SER A 213 19.28 -0.47 -16.94
CA SER A 213 19.39 -1.26 -15.73
C SER A 213 18.16 -1.04 -14.84
N SER A 214 17.79 -2.03 -14.05
CA SER A 214 16.51 -2.02 -13.32
C SER A 214 16.54 -2.91 -12.09
N THR A 215 15.67 -2.60 -11.13
CA THR A 215 15.29 -3.51 -10.04
C THR A 215 13.86 -3.97 -10.27
N THR A 216 13.61 -5.25 -9.99
CA THR A 216 12.27 -5.85 -10.05
C THR A 216 11.96 -6.48 -8.70
N VAL A 217 10.73 -6.32 -8.23
CA VAL A 217 10.26 -6.91 -6.97
C VAL A 217 8.90 -7.55 -7.21
N VAL A 218 8.75 -8.79 -6.73
CA VAL A 218 7.49 -9.52 -6.62
C VAL A 218 7.07 -9.53 -5.16
N ILE A 219 5.83 -9.14 -4.87
CA ILE A 219 5.23 -9.19 -3.53
C ILE A 219 3.92 -9.98 -3.60
N GLY A 220 3.86 -11.10 -2.88
CA GLY A 220 2.67 -11.93 -2.73
C GLY A 220 1.68 -11.44 -1.68
N SER A 221 0.44 -11.87 -1.81
CA SER A 221 -0.59 -11.73 -0.77
C SER A 221 -0.11 -12.40 0.52
N GLY A 222 -0.32 -11.74 1.66
CA GLY A 222 0.15 -12.23 2.97
C GLY A 222 1.66 -12.08 3.21
N THR A 223 2.43 -11.55 2.25
CA THR A 223 3.85 -11.18 2.47
C THR A 223 3.98 -9.97 3.39
N LEU A 224 3.12 -8.98 3.18
CA LEU A 224 3.03 -7.80 4.03
C LEU A 224 1.86 -7.95 5.00
N ALA A 225 2.00 -7.38 6.19
CA ALA A 225 1.01 -7.44 7.26
C ALA A 225 0.20 -6.13 7.34
N GLY A 226 -0.78 -6.09 8.24
CA GLY A 226 -1.51 -4.86 8.56
C GLY A 226 -2.37 -4.37 7.38
N ARG A 227 -2.40 -3.06 7.16
CA ARG A 227 -3.18 -2.42 6.08
C ARG A 227 -2.44 -2.42 4.74
N SER A 228 -1.69 -3.48 4.45
CA SER A 228 -0.97 -3.60 3.19
C SER A 228 -1.86 -4.22 2.12
N ALA A 229 -1.90 -3.63 0.93
CA ALA A 229 -2.76 -4.03 -0.17
C ALA A 229 -2.07 -3.74 -1.51
N PHE A 230 -2.49 -4.42 -2.57
CA PHE A 230 -2.04 -4.08 -3.92
C PHE A 230 -3.11 -4.42 -4.96
N ALA A 231 -3.03 -3.79 -6.12
CA ALA A 231 -3.93 -4.06 -7.24
C ALA A 231 -3.28 -3.77 -8.58
N TRP A 232 -3.66 -4.56 -9.58
CA TRP A 232 -3.51 -4.21 -11.00
C TRP A 232 -4.80 -3.54 -11.48
N VAL A 233 -4.70 -2.27 -11.86
CA VAL A 233 -5.82 -1.50 -12.41
C VAL A 233 -5.75 -1.58 -13.94
N ASP A 234 -6.66 -2.35 -14.51
CA ASP A 234 -6.69 -2.74 -15.93
C ASP A 234 -7.67 -1.94 -16.79
N SER A 235 -8.48 -1.10 -16.15
CA SER A 235 -9.56 -0.31 -16.72
C SER A 235 -9.19 1.18 -16.79
N PRO A 236 -8.34 1.60 -17.75
CA PRO A 236 -7.74 2.93 -17.74
C PRO A 236 -8.69 4.07 -18.13
N THR A 237 -9.85 3.77 -18.72
CA THR A 237 -10.79 4.77 -19.25
C THR A 237 -12.15 4.76 -18.55
N THR A 238 -12.32 3.94 -17.51
CA THR A 238 -13.60 3.76 -16.81
C THR A 238 -13.38 3.49 -15.34
N SER A 239 -14.24 4.03 -14.48
CA SER A 239 -14.27 3.67 -13.06
C SER A 239 -14.62 2.20 -12.88
N ALA A 240 -13.76 1.43 -12.23
CA ALA A 240 -13.93 0.00 -12.06
C ALA A 240 -13.31 -0.53 -10.76
N GLU A 241 -13.90 -1.61 -10.27
CA GLU A 241 -13.29 -2.41 -9.24
C GLU A 241 -12.10 -3.21 -9.81
N ALA A 242 -10.94 -3.15 -9.14
CA ALA A 242 -9.78 -3.93 -9.55
C ALA A 242 -10.13 -5.43 -9.51
N SER A 243 -9.67 -6.20 -10.51
CA SER A 243 -10.00 -7.61 -10.63
C SER A 243 -9.60 -8.42 -9.39
N GLY A 244 -10.50 -9.27 -8.91
CA GLY A 244 -10.25 -10.20 -7.80
C GLY A 244 -9.10 -11.18 -8.06
N THR A 245 -8.73 -11.39 -9.33
CA THR A 245 -7.61 -12.26 -9.72
C THR A 245 -6.24 -11.58 -9.53
N TRP A 246 -6.20 -10.25 -9.56
CA TRP A 246 -4.95 -9.47 -9.62
C TRP A 246 -4.87 -8.40 -8.52
N ARG A 247 -5.57 -8.64 -7.40
CA ARG A 247 -5.56 -7.74 -6.25
C ARG A 247 -5.44 -8.51 -4.94
N HIS A 248 -4.85 -7.86 -3.95
CA HIS A 248 -4.88 -8.32 -2.58
C HIS A 248 -5.40 -7.22 -1.67
N HIS A 249 -6.42 -7.55 -0.88
CA HIS A 249 -6.94 -6.73 0.20
C HIS A 249 -6.96 -7.58 1.49
N PRO A 250 -6.37 -7.12 2.61
CA PRO A 250 -6.22 -7.94 3.81
C PRO A 250 -7.57 -8.28 4.47
N LEU A 251 -8.58 -7.44 4.24
CA LEU A 251 -9.97 -7.65 4.68
C LEU A 251 -10.90 -8.23 3.59
N GLY A 252 -10.37 -8.68 2.45
CA GLY A 252 -11.19 -9.20 1.33
C GLY A 252 -12.17 -8.19 0.72
N ARG A 253 -11.98 -6.89 0.95
CA ARG A 253 -12.85 -5.81 0.47
C ARG A 253 -12.41 -5.26 -0.89
N SER A 254 -13.21 -4.34 -1.40
CA SER A 254 -12.98 -3.70 -2.70
C SER A 254 -11.76 -2.79 -2.70
N ILE A 255 -11.01 -2.86 -3.81
CA ILE A 255 -10.10 -1.81 -4.25
C ILE A 255 -10.71 -1.24 -5.52
N PHE A 256 -11.23 -0.01 -5.44
CA PHE A 256 -11.96 0.63 -6.54
C PHE A 256 -11.14 1.76 -7.13
N SER A 257 -10.97 1.77 -8.46
CA SER A 257 -10.37 2.87 -9.18
C SER A 257 -11.45 3.73 -9.82
N GLU A 258 -11.53 5.00 -9.43
CA GLU A 258 -12.41 5.99 -10.01
C GLU A 258 -11.65 6.80 -11.07
N HIS A 259 -12.10 6.73 -12.32
CA HIS A 259 -11.57 7.56 -13.41
C HIS A 259 -12.24 8.93 -13.38
N LEU A 260 -11.43 9.99 -13.28
CA LEU A 260 -11.92 11.37 -13.14
C LEU A 260 -11.78 12.18 -14.43
N ALA A 261 -10.68 11.95 -15.16
CA ALA A 261 -10.32 12.60 -16.41
C ALA A 261 -9.15 11.81 -17.02
N THR A 262 -8.76 12.16 -18.26
CA THR A 262 -7.60 11.54 -18.92
C THR A 262 -6.36 11.56 -18.02
N GLY A 263 -5.81 10.36 -17.75
CA GLY A 263 -4.65 10.15 -16.90
C GLY A 263 -4.87 10.52 -15.43
N SER A 264 -6.11 10.56 -14.95
CA SER A 264 -6.45 10.96 -13.59
C SER A 264 -7.37 9.98 -12.90
N TYR A 265 -6.92 9.45 -11.77
CA TYR A 265 -7.65 8.45 -11.01
C TYR A 265 -7.64 8.75 -9.51
N VAL A 266 -8.62 8.19 -8.80
CA VAL A 266 -8.58 8.02 -7.35
C VAL A 266 -8.81 6.55 -7.02
N VAL A 267 -7.84 5.92 -6.36
CA VAL A 267 -7.93 4.54 -5.89
C VAL A 267 -8.39 4.55 -4.44
N ARG A 268 -9.48 3.82 -4.16
CA ARG A 268 -10.10 3.69 -2.83
C ARG A 268 -9.89 2.28 -2.29
N PHE A 269 -9.21 2.18 -1.15
CA PHE A 269 -9.00 0.94 -0.41
C PHE A 269 -10.01 0.84 0.74
N ALA A 270 -11.12 0.14 0.50
CA ALA A 270 -12.26 0.14 1.42
C ALA A 270 -11.94 -0.54 2.75
N GLY A 271 -12.11 0.17 3.87
CA GLY A 271 -11.85 -0.34 5.21
C GLY A 271 -10.40 -0.22 5.69
N LEU A 272 -9.50 0.38 4.90
CA LEU A 272 -8.10 0.61 5.29
C LEU A 272 -7.83 2.04 5.77
N GLN A 273 -8.88 2.81 6.11
CA GLN A 273 -8.73 4.14 6.71
C GLN A 273 -7.77 4.10 7.92
N ARG A 274 -7.06 5.20 8.14
CA ARG A 274 -6.19 5.38 9.30
C ARG A 274 -7.04 5.36 10.57
N ALA A 275 -6.70 4.46 11.50
CA ALA A 275 -7.26 4.43 12.84
C ALA A 275 -6.64 5.51 13.73
N SER A 276 -5.42 5.95 13.41
CA SER A 276 -4.71 7.00 14.14
C SER A 276 -4.03 8.00 13.21
N ALA A 277 -3.80 9.23 13.69
CA ALA A 277 -3.00 10.21 12.95
C ALA A 277 -1.52 9.80 12.81
N SER A 278 -1.06 8.81 13.59
CA SER A 278 0.27 8.22 13.52
C SER A 278 0.38 7.04 12.55
N ASP A 279 -0.71 6.61 11.93
CA ASP A 279 -0.68 5.57 10.92
C ASP A 279 0.07 6.05 9.68
N ARG A 280 0.89 5.17 9.11
CA ARG A 280 1.83 5.48 8.03
C ARG A 280 1.76 4.39 6.97
N GLU A 281 1.98 4.77 5.72
CA GLU A 281 1.96 3.83 4.60
C GLU A 281 2.91 4.30 3.50
N GLY A 282 3.67 3.37 2.93
CA GLY A 282 4.38 3.54 1.68
C GLY A 282 3.44 3.31 0.52
N VAL A 283 3.49 4.16 -0.50
CA VAL A 283 2.71 4.01 -1.73
C VAL A 283 3.66 3.98 -2.91
N VAL A 284 3.54 2.97 -3.77
CA VAL A 284 4.25 2.93 -5.05
C VAL A 284 3.27 2.66 -6.16
N VAL A 285 3.44 3.36 -7.27
CA VAL A 285 2.66 3.15 -8.49
C VAL A 285 3.62 2.92 -9.65
N THR A 286 3.36 1.88 -10.45
CA THR A 286 4.11 1.58 -11.66
C THR A 286 3.12 1.45 -12.81
N ALA A 287 3.33 2.16 -13.92
CA ALA A 287 2.51 1.96 -15.12
C ALA A 287 2.70 0.53 -15.66
N TYR A 288 1.73 0.00 -16.40
CA TYR A 288 1.97 -1.24 -17.11
C TYR A 288 1.30 -1.34 -18.48
N GLY A 289 1.89 -2.16 -19.33
CA GLY A 289 1.39 -2.50 -20.66
C GLY A 289 2.41 -2.22 -21.77
N PRO A 290 1.95 -2.11 -23.03
CA PRO A 290 2.87 -1.97 -24.16
C PRO A 290 3.23 -0.52 -24.49
N THR A 291 2.52 0.47 -23.92
CA THR A 291 2.66 1.89 -24.29
C THR A 291 3.37 2.65 -23.19
N ALA A 292 4.46 3.33 -23.57
CA ALA A 292 5.29 4.14 -22.69
C ALA A 292 4.45 5.14 -21.86
N ALA A 293 4.40 4.91 -20.55
CA ALA A 293 3.72 5.79 -19.61
C ALA A 293 4.43 5.78 -18.26
N VAL A 294 4.29 6.87 -17.51
CA VAL A 294 4.73 6.98 -16.11
C VAL A 294 3.52 7.37 -15.28
N CYS A 295 3.22 6.57 -14.25
CA CYS A 295 2.16 6.87 -13.30
C CYS A 295 2.78 7.22 -11.95
N GLN A 296 2.25 8.26 -11.32
CA GLN A 296 2.70 8.79 -10.03
C GLN A 296 1.53 8.93 -9.07
N SER A 297 1.79 8.68 -7.80
CA SER A 297 0.78 8.82 -6.74
C SER A 297 0.72 10.24 -6.18
N SER A 298 -0.34 10.56 -5.44
CA SER A 298 -0.30 11.62 -4.44
C SER A 298 0.08 11.06 -3.07
N ALA A 299 0.31 11.95 -2.11
CA ALA A 299 0.26 11.55 -0.70
C ALA A 299 -1.10 10.87 -0.41
N PRO A 300 -1.11 9.74 0.33
CA PRO A 300 -2.36 9.06 0.68
C PRO A 300 -3.20 9.90 1.64
N THR A 301 -4.51 9.95 1.40
CA THR A 301 -5.50 10.60 2.25
C THR A 301 -6.42 9.57 2.88
N SER A 302 -6.97 9.84 4.07
CA SER A 302 -7.90 8.93 4.74
C SER A 302 -9.27 9.56 4.83
N THR A 303 -10.31 8.84 4.40
CA THR A 303 -11.71 9.15 4.70
C THR A 303 -12.14 8.37 5.95
N THR A 304 -13.43 8.45 6.29
CA THR A 304 -14.01 7.68 7.39
C THR A 304 -14.11 6.18 7.09
N THR A 305 -14.10 5.79 5.81
CA THR A 305 -14.35 4.39 5.38
C THR A 305 -13.29 3.82 4.44
N ALA A 306 -12.32 4.61 4.00
CA ALA A 306 -11.28 4.15 3.08
C ALA A 306 -9.99 4.95 3.22
N LEU A 307 -8.90 4.34 2.76
CA LEU A 307 -7.71 5.09 2.36
C LEU A 307 -7.79 5.39 0.86
N GLU A 308 -7.40 6.59 0.46
CA GLU A 308 -7.49 7.08 -0.91
C GLU A 308 -6.12 7.52 -1.41
N VAL A 309 -5.81 7.14 -2.65
CA VAL A 309 -4.58 7.52 -3.35
C VAL A 309 -4.98 8.06 -4.71
N ALA A 310 -4.71 9.35 -4.96
CA ALA A 310 -4.84 9.86 -6.31
C ALA A 310 -3.66 9.35 -7.16
N VAL A 311 -3.94 9.00 -8.41
CA VAL A 311 -2.94 8.56 -9.37
C VAL A 311 -3.02 9.45 -10.61
N ARG A 312 -1.87 9.89 -11.10
CA ARG A 312 -1.74 10.64 -12.34
C ARG A 312 -0.80 9.91 -13.29
N CYS A 313 -1.24 9.69 -14.52
CA CYS A 313 -0.45 9.02 -15.54
C CYS A 313 -0.16 9.97 -16.70
N PHE A 314 1.09 9.93 -17.16
CA PHE A 314 1.61 10.78 -18.22
C PHE A 314 2.30 9.92 -19.28
N ASP A 315 2.21 10.35 -20.53
CA ASP A 315 3.03 9.80 -21.59
C ASP A 315 4.50 10.24 -21.45
N ALA A 316 5.36 9.76 -22.35
CA ALA A 316 6.78 10.11 -22.32
C ALA A 316 7.07 11.62 -22.46
N THR A 317 6.14 12.39 -23.05
CA THR A 317 6.24 13.85 -23.22
C THR A 317 5.73 14.65 -22.03
N GLY A 318 5.08 13.98 -21.07
CA GLY A 318 4.47 14.60 -19.90
C GLY A 318 3.01 15.01 -20.10
N ALA A 319 2.37 14.63 -21.21
CA ALA A 319 0.95 14.86 -21.41
C ALA A 319 0.12 13.82 -20.63
N PRO A 320 -0.99 14.20 -19.97
CA PRO A 320 -1.86 13.24 -19.30
C PRO A 320 -2.37 12.17 -20.27
N VAL A 321 -2.26 10.90 -19.88
CA VAL A 321 -2.70 9.76 -20.70
C VAL A 321 -3.38 8.72 -19.83
N ASP A 322 -4.47 8.14 -20.35
CA ASP A 322 -5.09 7.00 -19.71
C ASP A 322 -4.17 5.78 -19.84
N SER A 323 -3.73 5.25 -18.70
CA SER A 323 -2.79 4.12 -18.64
C SER A 323 -3.23 3.13 -17.59
N ARG A 324 -2.89 1.87 -17.81
CA ARG A 324 -2.99 0.86 -16.76
C ARG A 324 -1.83 1.02 -15.78
N TYR A 325 -2.03 0.62 -14.53
CA TYR A 325 -1.01 0.73 -13.49
C TYR A 325 -1.19 -0.30 -12.38
N THR A 326 -0.08 -0.68 -11.76
CA THR A 326 -0.04 -1.41 -10.49
C THR A 326 0.10 -0.40 -9.35
N ILE A 327 -0.50 -0.69 -8.20
CA ILE A 327 -0.37 0.12 -6.99
C ILE A 327 -0.08 -0.77 -5.80
N LEU A 328 0.91 -0.38 -4.99
CA LEU A 328 1.24 -0.95 -3.70
C LEU A 328 0.89 0.03 -2.59
N LEU A 329 0.20 -0.46 -1.58
CA LEU A 329 0.08 0.16 -0.27
C LEU A 329 0.80 -0.73 0.74
N ALA A 330 1.86 -0.23 1.37
CA ALA A 330 2.69 -0.96 2.31
C ALA A 330 2.62 -0.33 3.70
N ASP A 331 2.15 -1.08 4.70
CA ASP A 331 2.03 -0.62 6.10
C ASP A 331 3.12 -1.26 6.96
N ARG A 332 3.21 -2.60 6.96
CA ARG A 332 4.15 -3.35 7.82
C ARG A 332 4.73 -4.56 7.10
N ALA A 333 6.00 -4.86 7.38
CA ALA A 333 6.59 -6.14 7.03
C ALA A 333 6.02 -7.28 7.89
N ARG A 334 6.09 -8.50 7.36
CA ARG A 334 5.89 -9.73 8.13
C ARG A 334 6.93 -9.90 9.23
N VAL A 335 6.61 -10.77 10.20
CA VAL A 335 7.57 -11.20 11.23
C VAL A 335 8.78 -11.86 10.55
N GLY A 336 9.99 -11.46 10.94
CA GLY A 336 11.25 -11.96 10.37
C GLY A 336 11.72 -11.26 9.08
N ALA A 337 10.94 -10.32 8.53
CA ALA A 337 11.35 -9.43 7.45
C ALA A 337 11.50 -7.99 7.95
N SER A 338 12.15 -7.15 7.14
CA SER A 338 12.23 -5.71 7.37
C SER A 338 11.54 -4.98 6.21
N LEU A 339 10.79 -3.92 6.54
CA LEU A 339 10.19 -3.00 5.57
C LEU A 339 10.56 -1.59 6.01
N GLY A 340 11.02 -0.79 5.06
CA GLY A 340 11.18 0.64 5.19
C GLY A 340 10.35 1.35 4.14
N PHE A 341 9.80 2.51 4.44
CA PHE A 341 9.25 3.38 3.42
C PHE A 341 9.34 4.84 3.82
N ALA A 342 9.35 5.70 2.82
CA ALA A 342 9.39 7.14 3.01
C ALA A 342 8.71 7.86 1.86
N LEU A 343 7.92 8.87 2.19
CA LEU A 343 7.46 9.89 1.26
C LEU A 343 8.35 11.12 1.40
N ALA A 344 9.16 11.40 0.37
CA ALA A 344 9.93 12.62 0.25
C ALA A 344 9.02 13.74 -0.28
N ASP A 345 8.45 14.55 0.61
CA ASP A 345 7.46 15.59 0.27
C ASP A 345 7.96 17.03 0.42
N GLN A 346 9.22 17.23 0.82
CA GLN A 346 9.84 18.54 0.97
C GLN A 346 10.97 18.75 -0.06
N PRO A 347 10.65 19.01 -1.34
CA PRO A 347 11.62 19.05 -2.43
C PRO A 347 12.66 20.20 -2.32
N THR A 348 12.45 21.16 -1.41
CA THR A 348 13.38 22.29 -1.19
C THR A 348 14.17 22.17 0.11
N ALA A 349 13.88 21.19 0.97
CA ALA A 349 14.57 21.02 2.24
C ALA A 349 15.93 20.35 2.03
N ALA A 350 16.97 20.84 2.72
CA ALA A 350 18.31 20.27 2.63
C ALA A 350 18.38 18.88 3.30
N THR A 351 17.86 18.76 4.52
CA THR A 351 17.79 17.50 5.27
C THR A 351 16.56 17.51 6.18
N TYR A 352 15.80 16.42 6.24
CA TYR A 352 14.60 16.31 7.08
C TYR A 352 14.19 14.87 7.35
N THR A 353 13.38 14.66 8.40
CA THR A 353 12.67 13.41 8.63
C THR A 353 11.27 13.51 8.02
N PRO A 354 10.94 12.68 7.03
CA PRO A 354 9.63 12.71 6.38
C PRO A 354 8.51 12.31 7.35
N ALA A 355 7.43 13.09 7.36
CA ALA A 355 6.28 12.85 8.23
C ALA A 355 5.62 11.49 7.94
N ASN A 356 5.51 11.13 6.66
CA ASN A 356 5.04 9.81 6.24
C ASN A 356 6.21 8.86 5.95
N SER A 357 6.73 8.23 7.00
CA SER A 357 7.79 7.23 6.89
C SER A 357 7.75 6.23 8.03
N ALA A 358 8.33 5.05 7.80
CA ALA A 358 8.55 4.06 8.84
C ALA A 358 9.70 3.13 8.47
N VAL A 359 10.33 2.56 9.49
CA VAL A 359 11.15 1.35 9.41
C VAL A 359 10.60 0.38 10.44
N ARG A 360 10.32 -0.88 10.06
CA ARG A 360 9.77 -1.88 10.98
C ARG A 360 10.65 -1.99 12.23
N GLY A 361 10.03 -1.92 13.41
CA GLY A 361 10.71 -1.93 14.70
C GLY A 361 10.73 -0.54 15.33
N THR A 362 11.90 0.11 15.36
CA THR A 362 12.12 1.43 15.98
C THR A 362 13.06 2.32 15.16
N GLY A 363 13.25 1.99 13.87
CA GLY A 363 14.13 2.72 12.99
C GLY A 363 13.58 4.09 12.60
N SER A 364 14.45 4.94 12.08
CA SER A 364 14.10 6.29 11.62
C SER A 364 14.52 6.49 10.17
N VAL A 365 13.85 7.42 9.51
CA VAL A 365 14.22 7.85 8.15
C VAL A 365 14.78 9.26 8.18
N LEU A 366 15.88 9.48 7.46
CA LEU A 366 16.42 10.79 7.18
C LEU A 366 16.59 10.94 5.66
N ILE A 367 16.04 12.02 5.11
CA ILE A 367 16.21 12.39 3.70
C ILE A 367 17.17 13.55 3.63
N THR A 368 18.18 13.46 2.77
CA THR A 368 19.15 14.53 2.50
C THR A 368 19.20 14.84 1.01
N ARG A 369 19.06 16.10 0.65
CA ARG A 369 19.23 16.59 -0.70
C ARG A 369 20.72 16.73 -1.00
N ALA A 370 21.24 15.88 -1.88
CA ALA A 370 22.64 15.92 -2.28
C ALA A 370 22.90 17.00 -3.35
N SER A 371 22.03 17.08 -4.35
CA SER A 371 22.05 18.13 -5.38
C SER A 371 20.66 18.28 -6.01
N VAL A 372 20.50 19.11 -7.05
CA VAL A 372 19.20 19.24 -7.74
C VAL A 372 18.78 17.89 -8.30
N GLY A 373 17.64 17.38 -7.87
CA GLY A 373 17.10 16.09 -8.29
C GLY A 373 17.82 14.87 -7.73
N VAL A 374 18.78 15.02 -6.79
CA VAL A 374 19.49 13.87 -6.21
C VAL A 374 19.35 13.87 -4.70
N TRP A 375 18.91 12.74 -4.16
CA TRP A 375 18.48 12.58 -2.77
C TRP A 375 19.03 11.30 -2.16
N ASP A 376 19.59 11.39 -0.95
CA ASP A 376 19.94 10.24 -0.13
C ASP A 376 18.83 9.97 0.88
N VAL A 377 18.31 8.74 0.91
CA VAL A 377 17.33 8.28 1.90
C VAL A 377 17.97 7.24 2.79
N ALA A 378 18.20 7.61 4.04
CA ALA A 378 18.82 6.77 5.06
C ALA A 378 17.74 6.13 5.95
N PHE A 379 17.72 4.80 5.98
CA PHE A 379 16.86 3.98 6.84
C PHE A 379 17.67 3.39 7.99
N THR A 380 17.71 4.10 9.13
CA THR A 380 18.40 3.61 10.33
C THR A 380 17.67 2.41 10.90
N GLY A 381 18.41 1.35 11.25
CA GLY A 381 17.86 0.07 11.67
C GLY A 381 17.52 -0.88 10.52
N PHE A 382 17.82 -0.51 9.27
CA PHE A 382 17.61 -1.31 8.06
C PHE A 382 18.92 -1.92 7.55
N ALA A 383 19.65 -2.62 8.42
CA ALA A 383 20.93 -3.24 8.12
C ALA A 383 20.77 -4.68 7.60
N ARG A 384 21.69 -5.14 6.73
CA ARG A 384 21.84 -6.56 6.40
C ARG A 384 22.41 -7.30 7.61
N SER A 385 21.60 -8.09 8.29
CA SER A 385 22.09 -9.07 9.27
C SER A 385 22.16 -10.46 8.65
N GLY A 386 23.33 -11.10 8.67
CA GLY A 386 23.50 -12.47 8.15
C GLY A 386 23.26 -12.55 6.64
N THR A 387 22.26 -13.33 6.21
CA THR A 387 21.95 -13.59 4.80
C THR A 387 20.85 -12.68 4.23
N LEU A 388 20.43 -11.66 4.99
CA LEU A 388 19.44 -10.70 4.51
C LEU A 388 19.95 -9.96 3.28
N LYS A 389 19.02 -9.69 2.37
CA LYS A 389 19.23 -8.94 1.13
C LYS A 389 18.10 -7.94 1.01
N GLU A 390 18.33 -6.83 0.34
CA GLU A 390 17.29 -5.83 0.15
C GLU A 390 17.17 -5.38 -1.30
N SER A 391 15.99 -4.86 -1.60
CA SER A 391 15.72 -4.12 -2.81
C SER A 391 14.88 -2.90 -2.50
N PHE A 392 14.92 -1.94 -3.40
CA PHE A 392 14.18 -0.69 -3.31
C PHE A 392 13.30 -0.54 -4.54
N ILE A 393 12.15 0.09 -4.33
CA ILE A 393 11.22 0.47 -5.38
C ILE A 393 10.93 1.96 -5.18
N VAL A 394 11.02 2.73 -6.25
CA VAL A 394 10.82 4.18 -6.22
C VAL A 394 9.76 4.56 -7.24
N SER A 395 8.87 5.48 -6.85
CA SER A 395 7.95 6.11 -7.78
C SER A 395 7.86 7.61 -7.52
N PRO A 396 7.72 8.43 -8.59
CA PRO A 396 7.46 9.86 -8.43
C PRO A 396 6.10 10.09 -7.74
N VAL A 397 5.98 11.24 -7.07
CA VAL A 397 4.76 11.68 -6.36
C VAL A 397 4.40 13.10 -6.76
N GLY A 398 3.12 13.36 -6.95
CA GLY A 398 2.56 14.69 -7.17
C GLY A 398 1.79 14.81 -8.48
N THR A 399 1.58 16.04 -8.93
CA THR A 399 0.75 16.37 -10.11
C THR A 399 1.56 16.81 -11.33
N THR A 400 2.85 17.10 -11.14
CA THR A 400 3.75 17.50 -12.23
C THR A 400 4.46 16.27 -12.76
N ALA A 401 4.39 16.04 -14.07
CA ALA A 401 5.03 14.90 -14.70
C ALA A 401 6.55 14.93 -14.50
N GLY A 402 7.09 13.80 -14.03
CA GLY A 402 8.52 13.62 -13.88
C GLY A 402 8.86 12.15 -13.65
N ARG A 403 10.14 11.89 -13.41
CA ARG A 403 10.68 10.53 -13.30
C ARG A 403 11.59 10.50 -12.09
N CYS A 404 11.50 9.42 -11.33
CA CYS A 404 12.45 9.12 -10.26
C CYS A 404 12.91 7.68 -10.37
N TRP A 405 14.18 7.45 -10.06
CA TRP A 405 14.87 6.17 -10.20
C TRP A 405 15.86 5.98 -9.06
N ILE A 406 16.41 4.78 -8.98
CA ILE A 406 17.46 4.45 -8.03
C ILE A 406 18.80 4.70 -8.72
N GLU A 407 19.67 5.54 -8.17
CA GLU A 407 21.06 5.66 -8.69
C GLU A 407 21.88 4.47 -8.20
N TYR A 408 21.90 4.26 -6.89
CA TYR A 408 22.48 3.11 -6.23
C TYR A 408 21.94 2.99 -4.81
N TRP A 409 22.26 1.91 -4.12
CA TRP A 409 22.06 1.80 -2.68
C TRP A 409 23.25 1.16 -2.00
N ASP A 410 23.47 1.58 -0.77
CA ASP A 410 24.48 1.02 0.13
C ASP A 410 23.79 0.30 1.29
N TYR A 411 24.44 -0.74 1.79
CA TYR A 411 23.97 -1.48 2.95
C TYR A 411 24.96 -1.39 4.10
N SER A 412 24.44 -1.49 5.33
CA SER A 412 25.23 -1.73 6.53
C SER A 412 25.13 -3.21 6.90
N SER A 413 26.25 -3.86 7.23
CA SER A 413 26.28 -5.19 7.85
C SER A 413 26.22 -5.15 9.38
N THR A 414 26.31 -3.95 9.97
CA THR A 414 26.28 -3.75 11.43
C THR A 414 24.85 -3.74 11.93
N ALA A 415 24.55 -4.54 12.96
CA ALA A 415 23.23 -4.57 13.60
C ALA A 415 22.80 -3.17 14.06
N GLY A 416 21.59 -2.77 13.70
CA GLY A 416 21.07 -1.41 13.95
C GLY A 416 21.64 -0.33 13.02
N GLY A 417 22.52 -0.69 12.09
CA GLY A 417 23.07 0.24 11.10
C GLY A 417 22.06 0.69 10.05
N THR A 418 22.54 1.51 9.13
CA THR A 418 21.70 2.24 8.18
C THR A 418 21.84 1.65 6.78
N GLY A 419 20.72 1.28 6.16
CA GLY A 419 20.64 1.10 4.71
C GLY A 419 20.34 2.42 4.04
N THR A 420 21.02 2.76 2.95
CA THR A 420 20.85 4.04 2.26
C THR A 420 20.57 3.81 0.79
N VAL A 421 19.57 4.49 0.23
CA VAL A 421 19.31 4.50 -1.21
C VAL A 421 19.47 5.92 -1.74
N ARG A 422 20.20 6.06 -2.84
CA ARG A 422 20.26 7.32 -3.59
C ARG A 422 19.21 7.31 -4.68
N VAL A 423 18.37 8.33 -4.68
CA VAL A 423 17.28 8.55 -5.63
C VAL A 423 17.61 9.73 -6.53
N GLY A 424 17.58 9.48 -7.84
CA GLY A 424 17.65 10.53 -8.85
C GLY A 424 16.26 10.85 -9.37
N CYS A 425 15.98 12.12 -9.65
CA CYS A 425 14.73 12.59 -10.24
C CYS A 425 14.99 13.64 -11.33
N SER A 426 14.14 13.62 -12.36
CA SER A 426 14.18 14.57 -13.46
C SER A 426 12.79 14.92 -13.98
N THR A 427 12.72 16.03 -14.72
CA THR A 427 11.61 16.30 -15.63
C THR A 427 11.50 15.21 -16.70
N VAL A 428 10.37 15.13 -17.39
CA VAL A 428 10.19 14.19 -18.52
C VAL A 428 11.21 14.39 -19.65
N ALA A 429 11.83 15.57 -19.75
CA ALA A 429 12.89 15.89 -20.71
C ALA A 429 14.29 15.42 -20.25
N GLY A 430 14.41 14.75 -19.10
CA GLY A 430 15.69 14.26 -18.56
C GLY A 430 16.53 15.32 -17.84
N VAL A 431 15.99 16.52 -17.61
CA VAL A 431 16.67 17.56 -16.81
C VAL A 431 16.46 17.29 -15.33
N ALA A 432 17.54 17.18 -14.56
CA ALA A 432 17.50 16.96 -13.11
C ALA A 432 16.58 17.98 -12.41
N ALA A 433 15.69 17.49 -11.55
CA ALA A 433 14.67 18.31 -10.92
C ALA A 433 14.29 17.79 -9.54
N ASP A 434 14.14 18.71 -8.60
CA ASP A 434 13.60 18.40 -7.28
C ASP A 434 12.09 18.17 -7.41
N MET A 435 11.65 16.96 -7.06
CA MET A 435 10.23 16.62 -7.02
C MET A 435 9.96 15.59 -5.93
N PRO A 436 8.72 15.51 -5.43
CA PRO A 436 8.35 14.51 -4.45
C PRO A 436 8.47 13.09 -5.02
N PHE A 437 8.83 12.14 -4.17
CA PHE A 437 8.89 10.72 -4.52
C PHE A 437 8.58 9.86 -3.31
N SER A 438 8.16 8.62 -3.58
CA SER A 438 7.96 7.59 -2.58
C SER A 438 8.94 6.46 -2.82
N VAL A 439 9.51 5.96 -1.74
CA VAL A 439 10.41 4.81 -1.75
C VAL A 439 9.90 3.74 -0.78
N VAL A 440 9.93 2.49 -1.24
CA VAL A 440 9.67 1.30 -0.41
C VAL A 440 10.90 0.41 -0.48
N ALA A 441 11.43 0.09 0.69
CA ALA A 441 12.57 -0.80 0.91
C ALA A 441 12.05 -2.13 1.46
N VAL A 442 12.43 -3.24 0.85
CA VAL A 442 12.06 -4.59 1.25
C VAL A 442 13.30 -5.41 1.57
N GLN A 443 13.25 -6.21 2.64
CA GLN A 443 14.36 -7.06 3.08
C GLN A 443 13.87 -8.35 3.73
#